data_AF-A0A8J5LZE9-F1
#
_entry.id   AF-A0A8J5LZE9-F1
#
_cell.length_a   1.000
_cell.length_b   1.000
_cell.length_c   1.000
_cell.angle_alpha   90.00
_cell.angle_beta   90.00
_cell.angle_gamma   90.00
#
_symmetry.space_group_name_H-M   'P 1'
#
loop_
_entity.id
_entity.type
_entity.pdbx_description
1 polymer ?
#
loop_
_entity_poly.entity_id
_entity_poly.type
_entity_poly.pdbx_seq_one_letter_code
_entity_poly.pdbx_strand_id
1 'polypeptide(L)'
;MVDGNVKVYVACSSVLYVKFLACTWIQGGKTFVSGGRPPEDMKLGMTKIKQDYGLTKTEDERVLKAREVEHRWRRVIANDLESIPFALFIFGGGILAGSNPVAHAGAMTVYTTARCLHTYVYLNAMQPHRAICWAIGVLATLVVPLSAVSCRNSSSDVAGHTQISREIRSTMVDANTKVYIACSSVLYLKFLLATAVQGGKKFRSGGRPPEDAVLGLAKTIGKGRKQTYGLDKTDDEKVLKAREAEHRWTRIVSNDLESIPFALFIFGSGVLVGSNPTVHAGAMTVYTVARCLHTYVYAHAMQPARAICWGLCVLATLVGVGNAVVAIL
;
A
#
# COMPACT_ATOMS: atom_id res chain seq x y z
N MET A 1 -18.42 24.92 8.53
CA MET A 1 -17.79 24.20 9.66
C MET A 1 -17.30 22.86 9.10
N VAL A 2 -15.98 22.61 9.08
CA VAL A 2 -15.44 21.37 8.51
C VAL A 2 -15.91 20.17 9.33
N ASP A 3 -16.44 19.14 8.65
CA ASP A 3 -16.92 17.89 9.25
C ASP A 3 -15.85 17.25 10.16
N GLY A 4 -16.26 16.68 11.29
CA GLY A 4 -15.34 16.06 12.25
C GLY A 4 -14.46 14.97 11.63
N ASN A 5 -14.99 14.20 10.67
CA ASN A 5 -14.24 13.17 9.96
C ASN A 5 -13.11 13.76 9.10
N VAL A 6 -13.37 14.88 8.44
CA VAL A 6 -12.37 15.57 7.62
C VAL A 6 -11.24 16.10 8.49
N LYS A 7 -11.54 16.65 9.68
CA LYS A 7 -10.51 17.09 10.64
C LYS A 7 -9.62 15.95 11.09
N VAL A 8 -10.20 14.80 11.45
CA VAL A 8 -9.43 13.61 11.87
C VAL A 8 -8.58 13.08 10.73
N TYR A 9 -9.13 13.01 9.52
CA TYR A 9 -8.41 12.59 8.33
C TYR A 9 -7.19 13.48 8.04
N VAL A 10 -7.36 14.80 8.06
CA VAL A 10 -6.26 15.76 7.85
C VAL A 10 -5.20 15.63 8.94
N ALA A 11 -5.60 15.54 10.21
CA ALA A 11 -4.64 15.38 11.32
C ALA A 11 -3.83 14.07 11.20
N CYS A 12 -4.51 12.94 10.98
CA CYS A 12 -3.87 11.63 10.89
C CYS A 12 -2.98 11.49 9.64
N SER A 13 -3.45 11.95 8.48
CA SER A 13 -2.64 11.96 7.25
C SER A 13 -1.41 12.86 7.36
N SER A 14 -1.53 14.01 8.03
CA SER A 14 -0.39 14.89 8.32
C SER A 14 0.64 14.21 9.21
N VAL A 15 0.21 13.53 10.29
CA VAL A 15 1.12 12.76 11.17
C VAL A 15 1.83 11.66 10.37
N LEU A 16 1.11 10.90 9.55
CA LEU A 16 1.68 9.85 8.71
C LEU A 16 2.68 10.40 7.69
N TYR A 17 2.39 11.55 7.09
CA TYR A 17 3.29 12.22 6.15
C TYR A 17 4.56 12.73 6.83
N VAL A 18 4.44 13.42 7.98
CA VAL A 18 5.60 13.86 8.77
C VAL A 18 6.46 12.67 9.19
N LYS A 19 5.84 11.57 9.62
CA LYS A 19 6.54 10.31 9.91
C LYS A 19 7.27 9.75 8.68
N PHE A 20 6.64 9.75 7.51
CA PHE A 20 7.27 9.32 6.26
C PHE A 20 8.48 10.21 5.88
N LEU A 21 8.33 11.53 5.99
CA LEU A 21 9.43 12.49 5.78
C LEU A 21 10.59 12.25 6.75
N ALA A 22 10.31 12.05 8.03
CA ALA A 22 11.34 11.72 9.02
C ALA A 22 12.07 10.41 8.67
N CYS A 23 11.33 9.38 8.24
CA CYS A 23 11.93 8.09 7.84
C CYS A 23 12.85 8.23 6.61
N THR A 24 12.40 8.95 5.58
CA THR A 24 13.18 9.18 4.35
C THR A 24 14.42 10.01 4.61
N TRP A 25 14.33 11.03 5.47
CA TRP A 25 15.48 11.83 5.91
C TRP A 25 16.53 10.96 6.63
N ILE A 26 16.11 10.16 7.62
CA ILE A 26 17.01 9.29 8.39
C ILE A 26 17.63 8.24 7.47
N GLN A 27 16.83 7.59 6.62
CA GLN A 27 17.33 6.63 5.64
C GLN A 27 18.35 7.26 4.70
N GLY A 28 18.11 8.49 4.25
CA GLY A 28 19.04 9.23 3.42
C GLY A 28 20.43 9.34 4.04
N GLY A 29 20.52 9.63 5.34
CA GLY A 29 21.77 9.64 6.10
C GLY A 29 22.40 8.25 6.27
N LYS A 30 21.58 7.22 6.53
CA LYS A 30 22.08 5.83 6.63
C LYS A 30 22.65 5.31 5.31
N THR A 31 22.10 5.73 4.17
CA THR A 31 22.58 5.35 2.84
C THR A 31 23.99 5.90 2.52
N PHE A 32 24.38 7.05 3.09
CA PHE A 32 25.77 7.55 2.96
C PHE A 32 26.77 6.66 3.68
N VAL A 33 26.41 6.18 4.88
CA VAL A 33 27.27 5.33 5.71
C VAL A 33 27.39 3.92 5.12
N SER A 34 26.38 3.45 4.37
CA SER A 34 26.39 2.12 3.75
C SER A 34 27.11 2.04 2.40
N GLY A 35 27.52 3.18 1.81
CA GLY A 35 28.04 3.23 0.45
C GLY A 35 26.96 3.12 -0.63
N GLY A 36 25.68 3.23 -0.25
CA GLY A 36 24.53 2.94 -1.09
C GLY A 36 24.08 4.09 -1.98
N ARG A 37 24.75 5.25 -1.93
CA ARG A 37 24.40 6.40 -2.78
C ARG A 37 24.94 6.25 -4.21
N PRO A 38 24.38 7.02 -5.15
CA PRO A 38 24.99 7.20 -6.46
C PRO A 38 26.43 7.72 -6.36
N PRO A 39 27.31 7.38 -7.32
CA PRO A 39 28.72 7.80 -7.31
C PRO A 39 28.90 9.32 -7.39
N GLU A 40 27.98 10.06 -7.99
CA GLU A 40 27.99 11.52 -8.05
C GLU A 40 27.86 12.19 -6.67
N ASP A 41 27.21 11.54 -5.71
CA ASP A 41 27.04 12.03 -4.34
C ASP A 41 28.39 12.08 -3.57
N MET A 42 29.45 11.47 -4.11
CA MET A 42 30.81 11.59 -3.56
C MET A 42 31.29 13.04 -3.51
N LYS A 43 30.83 13.87 -4.45
CA LYS A 43 31.19 15.30 -4.54
C LYS A 43 30.71 16.10 -3.32
N LEU A 44 29.74 15.58 -2.57
CA LEU A 44 29.20 16.24 -1.38
C LEU A 44 30.16 16.16 -0.18
N GLY A 45 31.23 15.37 -0.24
CA GLY A 45 32.24 15.28 0.82
C GLY A 45 31.73 14.73 2.16
N MET A 46 30.50 14.20 2.20
CA MET A 46 29.85 13.76 3.44
C MET A 46 30.38 12.43 4.00
N THR A 47 31.19 11.70 3.24
CA THR A 47 31.76 10.42 3.65
C THR A 47 33.02 10.10 2.86
N LYS A 48 33.92 9.32 3.47
CA LYS A 48 35.11 8.75 2.81
C LYS A 48 34.83 7.38 2.19
N ILE A 49 33.66 6.80 2.45
CA ILE A 49 33.25 5.49 1.95
C ILE A 49 32.82 5.65 0.49
N LYS A 50 33.36 4.80 -0.40
CA LYS A 50 33.00 4.76 -1.82
C LYS A 50 31.49 4.60 -1.99
N GLN A 51 30.88 5.48 -2.79
CA GLN A 51 29.47 5.43 -3.16
C GLN A 51 29.37 4.84 -4.56
N ASP A 52 28.64 3.74 -4.70
CA ASP A 52 28.42 3.08 -5.99
C ASP A 52 27.16 2.21 -5.98
N TYR A 53 26.10 2.72 -5.37
CA TYR A 53 24.86 1.97 -5.11
C TYR A 53 25.06 0.74 -4.22
N GLY A 54 26.18 0.66 -3.49
CA GLY A 54 26.58 -0.50 -2.72
C GLY A 54 26.98 -1.70 -3.58
N LEU A 55 27.30 -1.48 -4.86
CA LEU A 55 27.71 -2.53 -5.80
C LEU A 55 29.11 -3.04 -5.50
N THR A 56 30.00 -2.23 -4.92
CA THR A 56 31.28 -2.76 -4.44
C THR A 56 31.06 -3.73 -3.30
N LYS A 57 31.63 -4.91 -3.47
CA LYS A 57 31.83 -5.85 -2.37
C LYS A 57 32.88 -5.27 -1.45
N THR A 58 32.57 -5.27 -0.17
CA THR A 58 33.50 -4.88 0.88
C THR A 58 33.46 -5.96 1.94
N GLU A 59 34.62 -6.29 2.49
CA GLU A 59 34.74 -7.19 3.65
C GLU A 59 34.72 -6.40 4.96
N ASP A 60 34.66 -5.07 4.90
CA ASP A 60 34.57 -4.22 6.10
C ASP A 60 33.23 -4.45 6.82
N GLU A 61 33.33 -5.09 7.99
CA GLU A 61 32.20 -5.40 8.87
C GLU A 61 31.38 -4.16 9.24
N ARG A 62 32.02 -2.98 9.34
CA ARG A 62 31.31 -1.72 9.66
C ARG A 62 30.36 -1.32 8.54
N VAL A 63 30.83 -1.44 7.29
CA VAL A 63 30.02 -1.13 6.11
C VAL A 63 28.93 -2.17 5.90
N LEU A 64 29.21 -3.45 6.16
CA LEU A 64 28.21 -4.51 6.11
C LEU A 64 27.08 -4.29 7.12
N LYS A 65 27.41 -3.98 8.40
CA LYS A 65 26.41 -3.61 9.41
C LYS A 65 25.63 -2.35 9.02
N ALA A 66 26.30 -1.34 8.44
CA ALA A 66 25.62 -0.15 7.94
C ALA A 66 24.63 -0.46 6.80
N ARG A 67 24.99 -1.35 5.88
CA ARG A 67 24.11 -1.84 4.80
C ARG A 67 22.91 -2.59 5.33
N GLU A 68 23.07 -3.43 6.35
CA GLU A 68 21.94 -4.11 7.00
C GLU A 68 20.95 -3.12 7.64
N VAL A 69 21.48 -2.14 8.37
CA VAL A 69 20.66 -1.07 8.97
C VAL A 69 19.93 -0.27 7.88
N GLU A 70 20.63 0.13 6.83
CA GLU A 70 20.05 0.83 5.70
C GLU A 70 18.95 0.00 5.02
N HIS A 71 19.19 -1.29 4.80
CA HIS A 71 18.20 -2.19 4.22
C HIS A 71 16.94 -2.23 5.08
N ARG A 72 17.06 -2.27 6.41
CA ARG A 72 15.93 -2.20 7.34
C ARG A 72 15.12 -0.90 7.15
N TRP A 73 15.77 0.25 7.03
CA TRP A 73 15.11 1.53 6.74
C TRP A 73 14.38 1.51 5.39
N ARG A 74 15.00 0.99 4.33
CA ARG A 74 14.35 0.83 3.02
C ARG A 74 13.09 -0.03 3.12
N ARG A 75 13.12 -1.11 3.92
CA ARG A 75 11.96 -1.98 4.13
C ARG A 75 10.83 -1.30 4.91
N VAL A 76 11.14 -0.42 5.87
CA VAL A 76 10.14 0.40 6.57
C VAL A 76 9.45 1.34 5.59
N ILE A 77 10.23 2.10 4.80
CA ILE A 77 9.71 3.05 3.80
C ILE A 77 8.87 2.32 2.75
N ALA A 78 9.35 1.18 2.24
CA ALA A 78 8.57 0.36 1.32
C ALA A 78 7.25 -0.12 1.93
N ASN A 79 7.25 -0.56 3.19
CA ASN A 79 6.01 -0.93 3.89
C ASN A 79 5.06 0.24 4.08
N ASP A 80 5.58 1.45 4.26
CA ASP A 80 4.77 2.66 4.36
C ASP A 80 4.14 3.01 3.02
N LEU A 81 4.88 2.93 1.92
CA LEU A 81 4.36 3.11 0.56
C LEU A 81 3.36 2.01 0.15
N GLU A 82 3.53 0.79 0.66
CA GLU A 82 2.60 -0.32 0.44
C GLU A 82 1.27 -0.15 1.19
N SER A 83 1.26 0.58 2.32
CA SER A 83 0.09 0.62 3.22
C SER A 83 -0.60 1.98 3.26
N ILE A 84 0.16 3.07 3.42
CA ILE A 84 -0.39 4.41 3.72
C ILE A 84 -1.20 4.96 2.55
N PRO A 85 -0.71 4.99 1.30
CA PRO A 85 -1.49 5.53 0.19
C PRO A 85 -2.85 4.84 0.03
N PHE A 86 -2.88 3.51 0.05
CA PHE A 86 -4.12 2.73 -0.04
C PHE A 86 -5.08 3.03 1.11
N ALA A 87 -4.57 3.07 2.34
CA ALA A 87 -5.40 3.40 3.50
C ALA A 87 -5.99 4.81 3.36
N LEU A 88 -5.20 5.81 2.97
CA LEU A 88 -5.66 7.18 2.77
C LEU A 88 -6.75 7.27 1.69
N PHE A 89 -6.67 6.50 0.60
CA PHE A 89 -7.73 6.46 -0.40
C PHE A 89 -9.02 5.81 0.09
N ILE A 90 -8.92 4.77 0.92
CA ILE A 90 -10.08 4.09 1.52
C ILE A 90 -10.74 4.98 2.58
N PHE A 91 -9.96 5.60 3.46
CA PHE A 91 -10.47 6.56 4.43
C PHE A 91 -11.09 7.76 3.71
N GLY A 92 -10.44 8.32 2.68
CA GLY A 92 -11.00 9.39 1.85
C GLY A 92 -12.33 8.99 1.20
N GLY A 93 -12.39 7.79 0.59
CA GLY A 93 -13.63 7.24 0.05
C GLY A 93 -14.73 7.05 1.11
N GLY A 94 -14.38 6.66 2.33
CA GLY A 94 -15.31 6.56 3.46
C GLY A 94 -15.92 7.89 3.89
N ILE A 95 -15.15 8.99 3.80
CA ILE A 95 -15.67 10.34 4.04
C ILE A 95 -16.71 10.69 2.96
N LEU A 96 -16.38 10.44 1.69
CA LEU A 96 -17.30 10.67 0.56
C LEU A 96 -18.57 9.80 0.68
N ALA A 97 -18.46 8.62 1.29
CA ALA A 97 -19.58 7.70 1.52
C ALA A 97 -20.51 8.12 2.67
N GLY A 98 -20.11 9.10 3.50
CA GLY A 98 -20.81 9.39 4.75
C GLY A 98 -20.67 8.28 5.81
N SER A 99 -19.47 7.66 5.93
CA SER A 99 -19.23 6.63 6.94
C SER A 99 -19.46 7.11 8.37
N ASN A 100 -19.85 6.19 9.27
CA ASN A 100 -20.12 6.49 10.69
C ASN A 100 -18.95 7.27 11.33
N PRO A 101 -19.18 8.48 11.88
CA PRO A 101 -18.09 9.34 12.35
C PRO A 101 -17.23 8.75 13.46
N VAL A 102 -17.84 8.04 14.42
CA VAL A 102 -17.12 7.45 15.56
C VAL A 102 -16.25 6.28 15.09
N ALA A 103 -16.81 5.39 14.28
CA ALA A 103 -16.08 4.26 13.71
C ALA A 103 -14.95 4.73 12.79
N HIS A 104 -15.20 5.77 11.97
CA HIS A 104 -14.23 6.36 11.08
C HIS A 104 -13.05 6.98 11.85
N ALA A 105 -13.36 7.85 12.82
CA ALA A 105 -12.35 8.52 13.62
C ALA A 105 -11.51 7.52 14.43
N GLY A 106 -12.17 6.53 15.04
CA GLY A 106 -11.51 5.45 15.77
C GLY A 106 -10.59 4.63 14.88
N ALA A 107 -11.07 4.17 13.73
CA ALA A 107 -10.28 3.38 12.78
C ALA A 107 -9.05 4.14 12.26
N MET A 108 -9.21 5.42 11.87
CA MET A 108 -8.11 6.24 11.38
C MET A 108 -7.05 6.49 12.47
N THR A 109 -7.48 6.70 13.71
CA THR A 109 -6.59 6.91 14.86
C THR A 109 -5.81 5.63 15.18
N VAL A 110 -6.49 4.48 15.24
CA VAL A 110 -5.86 3.17 15.45
C VAL A 110 -4.87 2.85 14.33
N TYR A 111 -5.25 3.09 13.08
CA TYR A 111 -4.37 2.92 11.92
C TYR A 111 -3.10 3.76 12.08
N THR A 112 -3.24 5.04 12.37
CA THR A 112 -2.11 5.98 12.52
C THR A 112 -1.15 5.55 13.62
N THR A 113 -1.67 5.25 14.80
CA THR A 113 -0.88 4.76 15.94
C THR A 113 -0.18 3.45 15.60
N ALA A 114 -0.88 2.49 14.99
CA ALA A 114 -0.31 1.22 14.57
C ALA A 114 0.83 1.40 13.55
N ARG A 115 0.73 2.36 12.61
CA ARG A 115 1.79 2.65 11.63
C ARG A 115 3.01 3.33 12.25
N CYS A 116 2.83 4.19 13.26
CA CYS A 116 3.94 4.77 14.00
C CYS A 116 4.66 3.71 14.84
N LEU A 117 3.91 2.90 15.59
CA LEU A 117 4.45 1.77 16.36
C LEU A 117 5.14 0.75 15.47
N HIS A 118 4.56 0.43 14.30
CA HIS A 118 5.14 -0.49 13.33
C HIS A 118 6.56 -0.08 12.95
N THR A 119 6.82 1.20 12.67
CA THR A 119 8.17 1.69 12.37
C THR A 119 9.11 1.49 13.54
N TYR A 120 8.69 1.84 14.77
CA TYR A 120 9.50 1.65 15.97
C TYR A 120 9.90 0.18 16.18
N VAL A 121 8.92 -0.74 16.16
CA VAL A 121 9.18 -2.18 16.37
C VAL A 121 9.99 -2.79 15.23
N TYR A 122 9.82 -2.31 14.00
CA TYR A 122 10.60 -2.77 12.84
C TYR A 122 12.07 -2.41 13.02
N LEU A 123 12.37 -1.17 13.41
CA LEU A 123 13.74 -0.69 13.59
C LEU A 123 14.45 -1.43 14.72
N ASN A 124 13.73 -1.79 15.78
CA ASN A 124 14.24 -2.57 16.91
C ASN A 124 14.24 -4.10 16.69
N ALA A 125 13.91 -4.58 15.47
CA ALA A 125 13.85 -6.02 15.14
C ALA A 125 12.94 -6.85 16.08
N MET A 126 11.88 -6.24 16.61
CA MET A 126 10.98 -6.87 17.58
C MET A 126 9.90 -7.70 16.86
N GLN A 127 10.13 -9.01 16.75
CA GLN A 127 9.08 -9.98 16.40
C GLN A 127 8.46 -10.59 17.67
N PRO A 128 7.13 -10.87 17.73
CA PRO A 128 6.11 -10.79 16.68
C PRO A 128 5.43 -9.42 16.51
N HIS A 129 5.79 -8.43 17.34
CA HIS A 129 5.11 -7.12 17.45
C HIS A 129 4.96 -6.41 16.10
N ARG A 130 5.97 -6.50 15.22
CA ARG A 130 5.89 -6.00 13.85
C ARG A 130 4.67 -6.54 13.09
N ALA A 131 4.47 -7.85 13.10
CA ALA A 131 3.36 -8.48 12.40
C ALA A 131 2.01 -8.08 13.02
N ILE A 132 1.95 -7.94 14.34
CA ILE A 132 0.75 -7.50 15.06
C ILE A 132 0.37 -6.07 14.69
N CYS A 133 1.31 -5.12 14.73
CA CYS A 133 1.05 -3.74 14.34
C CYS A 133 0.60 -3.63 12.87
N TRP A 134 1.20 -4.43 11.98
CA TRP A 134 0.78 -4.51 10.59
C TRP A 134 -0.66 -5.02 10.47
N ALA A 135 -1.01 -6.11 11.17
CA ALA A 135 -2.35 -6.70 11.13
C ALA A 135 -3.42 -5.75 11.69
N ILE A 136 -3.13 -5.06 12.80
CA ILE A 136 -4.02 -4.03 13.37
C ILE A 136 -4.29 -2.92 12.35
N GLY A 137 -3.24 -2.46 11.65
CA GLY A 137 -3.40 -1.47 10.58
C GLY A 137 -4.32 -1.95 9.46
N VAL A 138 -4.14 -3.19 8.99
CA VAL A 138 -5.01 -3.77 7.96
C VAL A 138 -6.46 -3.85 8.42
N LEU A 139 -6.71 -4.34 9.63
CA LEU A 139 -8.05 -4.45 10.20
C LEU A 139 -8.73 -3.09 10.33
N ALA A 140 -8.00 -2.08 10.81
CA ALA A 140 -8.51 -0.71 10.91
C ALA A 140 -8.95 -0.15 9.55
N THR A 141 -8.17 -0.39 8.48
CA THR A 141 -8.56 0.03 7.13
C THR A 141 -9.83 -0.67 6.63
N LEU A 142 -10.04 -1.95 6.98
CA LEU A 142 -11.21 -2.72 6.55
C LEU A 142 -12.52 -2.31 7.26
N VAL A 143 -12.45 -1.67 8.44
CA VAL A 143 -13.63 -1.19 9.16
C VAL A 143 -14.42 -0.15 8.35
N VAL A 144 -13.73 0.71 7.58
CA VAL A 144 -14.37 1.83 6.88
C VAL A 144 -15.23 1.40 5.69
N PRO A 145 -14.76 0.55 4.76
CA PRO A 145 -15.60 -0.03 3.73
C PRO A 145 -16.81 -0.77 4.30
N LEU A 146 -16.62 -1.57 5.36
CA LEU A 146 -17.70 -2.33 5.99
C LEU A 146 -18.75 -1.42 6.62
N SER A 147 -18.32 -0.35 7.31
CA SER A 147 -19.24 0.62 7.92
C SER A 147 -20.03 1.40 6.86
N ALA A 148 -19.41 1.74 5.73
CA ALA A 148 -20.07 2.35 4.58
C ALA A 148 -21.02 1.39 3.84
N VAL A 149 -20.81 0.08 3.96
CA VAL A 149 -21.74 -0.95 3.46
C VAL A 149 -22.91 -1.14 4.42
N SER A 150 -22.66 -1.24 5.73
CA SER A 150 -23.70 -1.51 6.75
C SER A 150 -24.71 -0.39 6.92
N CYS A 151 -24.36 0.87 6.66
CA CYS A 151 -25.34 1.97 6.58
C CYS A 151 -26.41 1.79 5.49
N ARG A 152 -26.27 0.81 4.57
CA ARG A 152 -27.29 0.45 3.58
C ARG A 152 -28.44 -0.40 4.14
N ASN A 153 -28.23 -1.13 5.23
CA ASN A 153 -29.22 -2.10 5.71
C ASN A 153 -30.15 -1.56 6.81
N SER A 154 -29.91 -0.35 7.31
CA SER A 154 -30.73 0.27 8.38
C SER A 154 -31.68 1.37 7.89
N SER A 155 -31.96 1.43 6.59
CA SER A 155 -32.95 2.37 6.02
C SER A 155 -34.33 1.73 5.83
N SER A 156 -34.74 0.88 6.76
CA SER A 156 -36.13 0.50 6.99
C SER A 156 -36.43 0.77 8.47
N ASP A 157 -37.44 1.60 8.71
CA ASP A 157 -37.98 2.03 10.02
C ASP A 157 -37.28 3.20 10.72
N VAL A 158 -37.85 4.41 10.62
CA VAL A 158 -38.62 5.10 11.67
C VAL A 158 -39.13 6.44 11.11
N ALA A 159 -40.44 6.63 11.20
CA ALA A 159 -41.24 7.71 10.66
C ALA A 159 -41.07 9.07 11.39
N GLY A 160 -41.38 10.15 10.65
CA GLY A 160 -41.99 11.37 11.18
C GLY A 160 -41.06 12.48 11.68
N HIS A 161 -41.25 13.70 11.15
CA HIS A 161 -40.76 14.98 11.68
C HIS A 161 -39.31 15.44 11.44
N THR A 162 -38.69 15.09 10.31
CA THR A 162 -37.53 15.88 9.80
C THR A 162 -37.39 15.80 8.29
N GLN A 163 -38.46 16.05 7.54
CA GLN A 163 -38.47 15.80 6.09
C GLN A 163 -37.70 16.88 5.31
N ILE A 164 -37.82 18.16 5.69
CA ILE A 164 -37.26 19.29 4.92
C ILE A 164 -35.73 19.44 5.11
N SER A 165 -35.19 19.14 6.31
CA SER A 165 -33.73 19.17 6.54
C SER A 165 -33.01 17.89 6.12
N ARG A 166 -33.75 16.79 5.87
CA ARG A 166 -33.22 15.54 5.30
C ARG A 166 -33.24 15.55 3.77
N GLU A 167 -34.15 16.26 3.12
CA GLU A 167 -34.19 16.34 1.64
C GLU A 167 -32.93 16.98 1.04
N ILE A 168 -32.29 17.89 1.78
CA ILE A 168 -31.04 18.57 1.38
C ILE A 168 -29.78 17.73 1.69
N ARG A 169 -29.87 16.74 2.60
CA ARG A 169 -28.73 15.92 3.06
C ARG A 169 -28.83 14.44 2.66
N SER A 170 -29.98 14.02 2.16
CA SER A 170 -30.26 12.72 1.55
C SER A 170 -30.01 12.78 0.05
N THR A 171 -28.85 13.31 -0.36
CA THR A 171 -28.29 12.86 -1.62
C THR A 171 -27.92 11.39 -1.40
N MET A 172 -28.61 10.48 -2.08
CA MET A 172 -28.07 9.15 -2.34
C MET A 172 -26.58 9.32 -2.62
N VAL A 173 -25.70 8.63 -1.89
CA VAL A 173 -24.27 8.59 -2.21
C VAL A 173 -24.15 8.46 -3.73
N ASP A 174 -23.50 9.45 -4.35
CA ASP A 174 -23.49 9.59 -5.80
C ASP A 174 -23.04 8.28 -6.46
N ALA A 175 -23.59 7.98 -7.64
CA ALA A 175 -23.28 6.73 -8.33
C ALA A 175 -21.77 6.54 -8.51
N ASN A 176 -21.02 7.63 -8.75
CA ASN A 176 -19.56 7.59 -8.86
C ASN A 176 -18.90 7.23 -7.54
N THR A 177 -19.34 7.86 -6.45
CA THR A 177 -18.82 7.57 -5.11
C THR A 177 -19.04 6.09 -4.74
N LYS A 178 -20.20 5.52 -5.06
CA LYS A 178 -20.48 4.09 -4.82
C LYS A 178 -19.52 3.19 -5.58
N VAL A 179 -19.32 3.45 -6.88
CA VAL A 179 -18.42 2.64 -7.72
C VAL A 179 -16.97 2.82 -7.27
N TYR A 180 -16.56 4.03 -6.92
CA TYR A 180 -15.23 4.32 -6.39
C TYR A 180 -14.94 3.51 -5.13
N ILE A 181 -15.86 3.50 -4.14
CA ILE A 181 -15.69 2.74 -2.90
C ILE A 181 -15.65 1.24 -3.17
N ALA A 182 -16.54 0.72 -4.02
CA ALA A 182 -16.58 -0.71 -4.34
C ALA A 182 -15.27 -1.14 -5.02
N CYS A 183 -14.83 -0.41 -6.05
CA CYS A 183 -13.63 -0.73 -6.81
C CYS A 183 -12.35 -0.57 -5.99
N SER A 184 -12.21 0.51 -5.21
CA SER A 184 -11.07 0.70 -4.30
C SER A 184 -10.99 -0.40 -3.24
N SER A 185 -12.13 -0.85 -2.70
CA SER A 185 -12.18 -1.97 -1.76
C SER A 185 -11.72 -3.29 -2.40
N VAL A 186 -12.19 -3.60 -3.61
CA VAL A 186 -11.76 -4.80 -4.36
C VAL A 186 -10.26 -4.74 -4.66
N LEU A 187 -9.77 -3.61 -5.14
CA LEU A 187 -8.35 -3.41 -5.46
C LEU A 187 -7.46 -3.55 -4.22
N TYR A 188 -7.91 -3.02 -3.07
CA TYR A 188 -7.19 -3.17 -1.82
C TYR A 188 -7.19 -4.61 -1.31
N LEU A 189 -8.32 -5.30 -1.34
CA LEU A 189 -8.38 -6.73 -0.99
C LEU A 189 -7.46 -7.57 -1.87
N LYS A 190 -7.48 -7.31 -3.18
CA LYS A 190 -6.57 -7.94 -4.13
C LYS A 190 -5.10 -7.64 -3.81
N PHE A 191 -4.76 -6.41 -3.44
CA PHE A 191 -3.42 -6.04 -3.02
C PHE A 191 -2.98 -6.76 -1.72
N LEU A 192 -3.89 -6.88 -0.74
CA LEU A 192 -3.64 -7.67 0.48
C LEU A 192 -3.40 -9.15 0.18
N LEU A 193 -4.18 -9.75 -0.73
CA LEU A 193 -3.96 -11.12 -1.18
C LEU A 193 -2.61 -11.28 -1.88
N ALA A 194 -2.23 -10.35 -2.75
CA ALA A 194 -0.95 -10.38 -3.45
C ALA A 194 0.25 -10.29 -2.50
N THR A 195 0.19 -9.39 -1.50
CA THR A 195 1.24 -9.24 -0.49
C THR A 195 1.29 -10.44 0.47
N ALA A 196 0.16 -11.06 0.80
CA ALA A 196 0.13 -12.30 1.56
C ALA A 196 0.81 -13.46 0.81
N VAL A 197 0.50 -13.64 -0.48
CA VAL A 197 1.16 -14.66 -1.31
C VAL A 197 2.66 -14.39 -1.45
N GLN A 198 3.05 -13.14 -1.75
CA GLN A 198 4.46 -12.73 -1.77
C GLN A 198 5.14 -13.03 -0.44
N GLY A 199 4.47 -12.75 0.68
CA GLY A 199 4.96 -13.02 2.02
C GLY A 199 5.25 -14.49 2.28
N GLY A 200 4.40 -15.40 1.77
CA GLY A 200 4.64 -16.84 1.81
C GLY A 200 5.78 -17.28 0.88
N LYS A 201 5.92 -16.67 -0.30
CA LYS A 201 7.08 -16.92 -1.19
C LYS A 201 8.39 -16.50 -0.55
N LYS A 202 8.42 -15.39 0.19
CA LYS A 202 9.59 -14.91 0.93
C LYS A 202 10.08 -15.89 2.00
N PHE A 203 9.17 -16.54 2.73
CA PHE A 203 9.56 -17.60 3.66
C PHE A 203 10.22 -18.77 2.94
N ARG A 204 9.70 -19.16 1.78
CA ARG A 204 10.22 -20.27 0.97
C ARG A 204 11.56 -19.96 0.30
N SER A 205 11.87 -18.71 0.01
CA SER A 205 13.13 -18.30 -0.65
C SER A 205 14.24 -17.93 0.32
N GLY A 206 13.94 -17.79 1.63
CA GLY A 206 14.88 -17.22 2.61
C GLY A 206 14.94 -15.69 2.56
N GLY A 207 13.98 -15.05 1.88
CA GLY A 207 13.90 -13.61 1.64
C GLY A 207 13.38 -12.79 2.83
N ARG A 208 13.02 -13.42 3.95
CA ARG A 208 12.61 -12.69 5.16
C ARG A 208 13.83 -12.18 5.96
N PRO A 209 13.62 -11.16 6.80
CA PRO A 209 14.59 -10.77 7.81
C PRO A 209 14.99 -11.94 8.72
N PRO A 210 16.23 -11.96 9.27
CA PRO A 210 16.70 -13.03 10.13
C PRO A 210 15.87 -13.20 11.40
N GLU A 211 15.33 -12.12 11.97
CA GLU A 211 14.45 -12.17 13.13
C GLU A 211 13.11 -12.89 12.86
N ASP A 212 12.72 -13.10 11.59
CA ASP A 212 11.51 -13.86 11.25
C ASP A 212 11.74 -15.38 11.37
N ALA A 213 12.97 -15.84 11.59
CA ALA A 213 13.28 -17.27 11.75
C ALA A 213 12.62 -17.90 12.97
N VAL A 214 12.31 -17.10 14.00
CA VAL A 214 11.64 -17.56 15.24
C VAL A 214 10.13 -17.80 15.06
N LEU A 215 9.55 -17.32 13.96
CA LEU A 215 8.13 -17.49 13.69
C LEU A 215 7.84 -18.93 13.26
N GLY A 216 6.76 -19.54 13.76
CA GLY A 216 6.32 -20.88 13.35
C GLY A 216 6.11 -21.01 11.84
N LEU A 217 5.78 -19.90 11.16
CA LEU A 217 5.67 -19.80 9.69
C LEU A 217 6.99 -20.09 8.95
N ALA A 218 8.14 -19.79 9.56
CA ALA A 218 9.44 -20.14 8.98
C ALA A 218 9.65 -21.67 8.96
N LYS A 219 9.14 -22.38 9.98
CA LYS A 219 9.19 -23.84 10.05
C LYS A 219 8.17 -24.50 9.11
N THR A 220 6.94 -23.99 9.05
CA THR A 220 5.85 -24.58 8.24
C THR A 220 5.96 -24.19 6.76
N ILE A 221 5.86 -22.90 6.44
CA ILE A 221 5.88 -22.39 5.06
C ILE A 221 7.31 -22.34 4.51
N GLY A 222 8.26 -21.87 5.32
CA GLY A 222 9.67 -21.75 4.94
C GLY A 222 10.43 -23.07 4.94
N LYS A 223 9.84 -24.17 5.43
CA LYS A 223 10.47 -25.49 5.58
C LYS A 223 11.81 -25.44 6.34
N GLY A 224 11.92 -24.56 7.33
CA GLY A 224 13.15 -24.39 8.14
C GLY A 224 14.30 -23.70 7.40
N ARG A 225 14.05 -23.07 6.25
CA ARG A 225 15.07 -22.35 5.48
C ARG A 225 15.58 -21.13 6.25
N LYS A 226 16.90 -20.92 6.21
CA LYS A 226 17.57 -19.75 6.80
C LYS A 226 17.06 -18.46 6.16
N GLN A 227 16.70 -17.48 6.98
CA GLN A 227 16.17 -16.18 6.54
C GLN A 227 17.28 -15.15 6.64
N THR A 228 17.66 -14.55 5.51
CA THR A 228 18.81 -13.61 5.42
C THR A 228 18.56 -12.50 4.41
N TYR A 229 17.31 -12.04 4.28
CA TYR A 229 16.90 -11.13 3.21
C TYR A 229 17.17 -11.65 1.79
N GLY A 230 17.43 -12.96 1.65
CA GLY A 230 17.86 -13.56 0.38
C GLY A 230 19.31 -13.20 -0.02
N LEU A 231 20.10 -12.61 0.89
CA LEU A 231 21.48 -12.19 0.61
C LEU A 231 22.47 -13.36 0.60
N ASP A 232 22.17 -14.46 1.28
CA ASP A 232 23.03 -15.63 1.27
C ASP A 232 23.12 -16.22 -0.15
N LYS A 233 24.34 -16.52 -0.60
CA LYS A 233 24.54 -17.27 -1.85
C LYS A 233 24.16 -18.72 -1.64
N THR A 234 23.61 -19.33 -2.69
CA THR A 234 23.22 -20.73 -2.68
C THR A 234 23.15 -21.24 -4.10
N ASP A 235 23.67 -22.45 -4.31
CA ASP A 235 23.60 -23.15 -5.59
C ASP A 235 22.44 -24.17 -5.62
N ASP A 236 21.62 -24.22 -4.56
CA ASP A 236 20.45 -25.11 -4.51
C ASP A 236 19.36 -24.62 -5.48
N GLU A 237 19.15 -25.40 -6.54
CA GLU A 237 18.15 -25.17 -7.57
C GLU A 237 16.74 -24.93 -6.99
N LYS A 238 16.38 -25.60 -5.88
CA LYS A 238 15.09 -25.40 -5.21
C LYS A 238 14.99 -24.02 -4.55
N VAL A 239 16.10 -23.48 -4.06
CA VAL A 239 16.13 -22.10 -3.54
C VAL A 239 16.06 -21.11 -4.69
N LEU A 240 16.81 -21.32 -5.76
CA LEU A 240 16.82 -20.45 -6.93
C LEU A 240 15.42 -20.35 -7.56
N LYS A 241 14.74 -21.48 -7.81
CA LYS A 241 13.33 -21.48 -8.27
C LYS A 241 12.38 -20.79 -7.29
N ALA A 242 12.61 -20.91 -5.98
CA ALA A 242 11.81 -20.19 -4.99
C ALA A 242 12.07 -18.67 -5.02
N ARG A 243 13.31 -18.24 -5.27
CA ARG A 243 13.70 -16.84 -5.43
C ARG A 243 13.14 -16.24 -6.72
N GLU A 244 13.14 -16.98 -7.83
CA GLU A 244 12.48 -16.55 -9.06
C GLU A 244 10.97 -16.33 -8.86
N ALA A 245 10.32 -17.26 -8.16
CA ALA A 245 8.91 -17.12 -7.81
C ALA A 245 8.67 -15.91 -6.89
N GLU A 246 9.52 -15.70 -5.88
CA GLU A 246 9.46 -14.51 -5.02
C GLU A 246 9.64 -13.22 -5.83
N HIS A 247 10.63 -13.18 -6.74
CA HIS A 247 10.91 -12.02 -7.57
C HIS A 247 9.70 -11.70 -8.46
N ARG A 248 9.07 -12.71 -9.06
CA ARG A 248 7.84 -12.54 -9.84
C ARG A 248 6.73 -11.87 -9.01
N TRP A 249 6.46 -12.37 -7.81
CA TRP A 249 5.45 -11.79 -6.92
C TRP A 249 5.83 -10.38 -6.44
N THR A 250 7.11 -10.11 -6.24
CA THR A 250 7.60 -8.77 -5.91
C THR A 250 7.36 -7.79 -7.05
N ARG A 251 7.53 -8.21 -8.31
CA ARG A 251 7.18 -7.40 -9.49
C ARG A 251 5.67 -7.15 -9.62
N ILE A 252 4.84 -8.13 -9.28
CA ILE A 252 3.38 -7.95 -9.25
C ILE A 252 3.00 -6.86 -8.25
N VAL A 253 3.49 -6.95 -7.02
CA VAL A 253 3.21 -5.97 -5.97
C VAL A 253 3.76 -4.60 -6.33
N SER A 254 5.00 -4.50 -6.83
CA SER A 254 5.57 -3.23 -7.32
C SER A 254 4.70 -2.58 -8.39
N ASN A 255 4.25 -3.36 -9.38
CA ASN A 255 3.39 -2.83 -10.43
C ASN A 255 2.02 -2.39 -9.92
N ASP A 256 1.49 -3.05 -8.88
CA ASP A 256 0.28 -2.58 -8.19
C ASP A 256 0.53 -1.23 -7.49
N LEU A 257 1.68 -1.04 -6.84
CA LEU A 257 2.06 0.25 -6.22
C LEU A 257 2.28 1.37 -7.24
N GLU A 258 2.81 1.03 -8.42
CA GLU A 258 3.05 1.98 -9.52
C GLU A 258 1.77 2.40 -10.24
N SER A 259 0.66 1.66 -10.07
CA SER A 259 -0.57 1.88 -10.86
C SER A 259 -1.78 2.23 -10.00
N ILE A 260 -2.09 1.43 -8.97
CA ILE A 260 -3.37 1.54 -8.25
C ILE A 260 -3.48 2.84 -7.47
N PRO A 261 -2.49 3.28 -6.66
CA PRO A 261 -2.59 4.54 -5.94
C PRO A 261 -2.86 5.74 -6.85
N PHE A 262 -2.20 5.81 -8.01
CA PHE A 262 -2.40 6.90 -8.97
C PHE A 262 -3.76 6.83 -9.65
N ALA A 263 -4.23 5.63 -10.00
CA ALA A 263 -5.57 5.46 -10.54
C ALA A 263 -6.64 5.88 -9.51
N LEU A 264 -6.52 5.44 -8.26
CA LEU A 264 -7.43 5.84 -7.18
C LEU A 264 -7.40 7.35 -6.93
N PHE A 265 -6.23 7.99 -7.02
CA PHE A 265 -6.14 9.45 -6.95
C PHE A 265 -6.96 10.11 -8.07
N ILE A 266 -6.73 9.72 -9.32
CA ILE A 266 -7.41 10.30 -10.50
C ILE A 266 -8.92 10.07 -10.43
N PHE A 267 -9.36 8.85 -10.13
CA PHE A 267 -10.78 8.55 -10.01
C PHE A 267 -11.41 9.26 -8.79
N GLY A 268 -10.70 9.36 -7.67
CA GLY A 268 -11.15 10.14 -6.52
C GLY A 268 -11.35 11.61 -6.87
N SER A 269 -10.41 12.22 -7.62
CA SER A 269 -10.57 13.58 -8.15
C SER A 269 -11.77 13.71 -9.08
N GLY A 270 -12.00 12.73 -9.97
CA GLY A 270 -13.17 12.71 -10.85
C GLY A 270 -14.51 12.63 -10.10
N VAL A 271 -14.55 11.96 -8.95
CA VAL A 271 -15.73 11.97 -8.05
C VAL A 271 -15.93 13.38 -7.48
N LEU A 272 -14.86 14.02 -6.99
CA LEU A 272 -14.94 15.34 -6.35
C LEU A 272 -15.40 16.45 -7.30
N VAL A 273 -15.01 16.37 -8.57
CA VAL A 273 -15.38 17.34 -9.61
C VAL A 273 -16.77 17.06 -10.20
N GLY A 274 -17.38 15.90 -9.90
CA GLY A 274 -18.69 15.55 -10.45
C GLY A 274 -18.63 15.12 -11.92
N SER A 275 -17.60 14.37 -12.31
CA SER A 275 -17.43 13.86 -13.68
C SER A 275 -18.58 12.96 -14.16
N ASN A 276 -18.73 12.80 -15.49
CA ASN A 276 -19.84 12.04 -16.08
C ASN A 276 -19.96 10.64 -15.46
N PRO A 277 -21.10 10.28 -14.84
CA PRO A 277 -21.15 9.07 -14.03
C PRO A 277 -21.00 7.75 -14.80
N THR A 278 -21.55 7.69 -16.00
CA THR A 278 -21.51 6.46 -16.82
C THR A 278 -20.09 6.17 -17.28
N VAL A 279 -19.38 7.19 -17.76
CA VAL A 279 -17.99 7.07 -18.21
C VAL A 279 -17.07 6.76 -17.03
N HIS A 280 -17.27 7.45 -15.90
CA HIS A 280 -16.48 7.24 -14.70
C HIS A 280 -16.63 5.82 -14.14
N ALA A 281 -17.88 5.35 -13.98
CA ALA A 281 -18.17 4.01 -13.48
C ALA A 281 -17.62 2.92 -14.39
N GLY A 282 -17.79 3.07 -15.71
CA GLY A 282 -17.27 2.15 -16.71
C GLY A 282 -15.74 2.05 -16.67
N ALA A 283 -15.05 3.20 -16.70
CA ALA A 283 -13.59 3.25 -16.65
C ALA A 283 -13.02 2.62 -15.37
N MET A 284 -13.60 2.92 -14.21
CA MET A 284 -13.15 2.38 -12.93
C MET A 284 -13.38 0.86 -12.82
N THR A 285 -14.49 0.36 -13.36
CA THR A 285 -14.80 -1.08 -13.37
C THR A 285 -13.87 -1.83 -14.31
N VAL A 286 -13.64 -1.32 -15.52
CA VAL A 286 -12.66 -1.88 -16.47
C VAL A 286 -11.27 -1.91 -15.86
N TYR A 287 -10.84 -0.81 -15.23
CA TYR A 287 -9.56 -0.75 -14.52
C TYR A 287 -9.46 -1.84 -13.45
N THR A 288 -10.49 -2.00 -12.62
CA THR A 288 -10.52 -2.98 -11.53
C THR A 288 -10.41 -4.41 -12.04
N VAL A 289 -11.23 -4.78 -13.03
CA VAL A 289 -11.19 -6.11 -13.64
C VAL A 289 -9.84 -6.37 -14.31
N ALA A 290 -9.34 -5.42 -15.09
CA ALA A 290 -8.05 -5.53 -15.77
C ALA A 290 -6.88 -5.68 -14.78
N ARG A 291 -6.91 -4.99 -13.62
CA ARG A 291 -5.88 -5.16 -12.57
C ARG A 291 -5.94 -6.52 -11.89
N CYS A 292 -7.12 -7.08 -11.66
CA CYS A 292 -7.26 -8.43 -11.11
C CYS A 292 -6.74 -9.48 -12.11
N LEU A 293 -7.13 -9.35 -13.39
CA LEU A 293 -6.65 -10.20 -14.47
C LEU A 293 -5.14 -10.07 -14.66
N HIS A 294 -4.59 -8.85 -14.61
CA HIS A 294 -3.15 -8.60 -14.72
C HIS A 294 -2.35 -9.41 -13.69
N THR A 295 -2.79 -9.45 -12.43
CA THR A 295 -2.11 -10.25 -11.40
C THR A 295 -2.17 -11.75 -11.69
N TYR A 296 -3.33 -12.25 -12.13
CA TYR A 296 -3.49 -13.65 -12.52
C TYR A 296 -2.55 -14.04 -13.67
N VAL A 297 -2.59 -13.29 -14.79
CA VAL A 297 -1.75 -13.59 -15.97
C VAL A 297 -0.26 -13.41 -15.66
N TYR A 298 0.11 -12.47 -14.79
CA TYR A 298 1.49 -12.29 -14.35
C TYR A 298 1.95 -13.48 -13.51
N ALA A 299 1.14 -13.94 -12.55
CA ALA A 299 1.47 -15.09 -11.72
C ALA A 299 1.72 -16.35 -12.57
N HIS A 300 0.90 -16.56 -13.61
CA HIS A 300 0.99 -17.67 -14.57
C HIS A 300 1.95 -17.43 -15.75
N ALA A 301 2.70 -16.32 -15.77
CA ALA A 301 3.67 -15.99 -16.83
C ALA A 301 3.11 -15.96 -18.27
N MET A 302 1.83 -15.58 -18.44
CA MET A 302 1.16 -15.59 -19.73
C MET A 302 1.47 -14.31 -20.54
N GLN A 303 2.28 -14.43 -21.60
CA GLN A 303 2.43 -13.40 -22.65
C GLN A 303 1.55 -13.75 -23.86
N PRO A 304 0.98 -12.77 -24.59
CA PRO A 304 1.05 -11.31 -24.41
C PRO A 304 0.00 -10.74 -23.45
N ALA A 305 -0.87 -11.58 -22.89
CA ALA A 305 -2.03 -11.17 -22.06
C ALA A 305 -1.67 -10.20 -20.93
N ARG A 306 -0.50 -10.36 -20.30
CA ARG A 306 0.01 -9.40 -19.31
C ARG A 306 0.11 -7.96 -19.83
N ALA A 307 0.73 -7.78 -21.01
CA ALA A 307 0.92 -6.45 -21.59
C ALA A 307 -0.43 -5.83 -21.99
N ILE A 308 -1.34 -6.64 -22.51
CA ILE A 308 -2.70 -6.22 -22.86
C ILE A 308 -3.46 -5.74 -21.63
N CYS A 309 -3.46 -6.54 -20.54
CA CYS A 309 -4.12 -6.14 -19.30
C CYS A 309 -3.52 -4.84 -18.73
N TRP A 310 -2.19 -4.69 -18.79
CA TRP A 310 -1.52 -3.47 -18.36
C TRP A 310 -1.94 -2.26 -19.21
N GLY A 311 -1.96 -2.40 -20.54
CA GLY A 311 -2.39 -1.36 -21.47
C GLY A 311 -3.85 -0.93 -21.26
N LEU A 312 -4.75 -1.89 -21.04
CA LEU A 312 -6.16 -1.62 -20.69
C LEU A 312 -6.29 -0.80 -19.41
N CYS A 313 -5.44 -1.04 -18.41
CA CYS A 313 -5.43 -0.24 -17.18
C CYS A 313 -5.01 1.21 -17.46
N VAL A 314 -3.95 1.42 -18.24
CA VAL A 314 -3.49 2.76 -18.62
C VAL A 314 -4.58 3.51 -19.37
N LEU A 315 -5.21 2.86 -20.36
CA LEU A 315 -6.31 3.45 -21.12
C LEU A 315 -7.49 3.84 -20.22
N ALA A 316 -7.91 2.96 -19.31
CA ALA A 316 -8.99 3.26 -18.38
C ALA A 316 -8.65 4.46 -17.45
N THR A 317 -7.40 4.57 -17.00
CA THR A 317 -6.94 5.74 -16.23
C THR A 317 -6.97 7.02 -17.06
N LEU A 318 -6.53 6.98 -18.33
CA LEU A 318 -6.58 8.14 -19.22
C LEU A 318 -8.02 8.59 -19.53
N VAL A 319 -8.95 7.65 -19.69
CA VAL A 319 -10.40 7.96 -19.81
C VAL A 319 -10.89 8.65 -18.53
N GLY A 320 -10.46 8.19 -17.36
CA GLY A 320 -10.75 8.85 -16.08
C GLY A 320 -10.23 10.29 -16.03
N VAL A 321 -8.99 10.53 -16.48
CA VAL A 321 -8.42 11.88 -16.58
C VAL A 321 -9.23 12.76 -17.53
N GLY A 322 -9.51 12.28 -18.74
CA GLY A 322 -10.27 13.03 -19.74
C GLY A 322 -11.67 13.40 -19.22
N ASN A 323 -12.36 12.46 -18.58
CA ASN A 323 -13.66 12.71 -17.99
C ASN A 323 -13.62 13.73 -16.84
N ALA A 324 -12.57 13.71 -16.02
CA ALA A 324 -12.38 14.69 -14.95
C ALA A 324 -12.06 16.09 -15.52
N VAL A 325 -11.21 16.19 -16.54
CA VAL A 325 -10.86 17.47 -17.17
C VAL A 325 -12.07 18.10 -17.86
N VAL A 326 -12.84 17.33 -18.62
CA VAL A 326 -14.07 17.82 -19.28
C VAL A 326 -15.09 18.35 -18.28
N ALA A 327 -15.14 17.79 -17.07
CA ALA A 327 -16.06 18.27 -16.04
C ALA A 327 -15.64 19.59 -15.36
N ILE A 328 -14.39 20.03 -15.55
CA ILE A 328 -13.89 21.33 -15.04
C ILE A 328 -14.06 22.44 -16.08
N LEU A 329 -14.08 22.09 -17.37
CA LEU A 329 -14.22 23.02 -18.49
C LEU A 329 -15.69 23.41 -18.70
#